data_AF-A0A820T0I6-F1
#
_entry.id   AF-A0A820T0I6-F1
#
_cell.length_a   1.000
_cell.length_b   1.000
_cell.length_c   1.000
_cell.angle_alpha   90.00
_cell.angle_beta   90.00
_cell.angle_gamma   90.00
#
_symmetry.space_group_name_H-M   'P 1'
#
loop_
_entity.id
_entity.type
_entity.pdbx_description
1 polymer ?
#
loop_
_entity_poly.entity_id
_entity_poly.type
_entity_poly.pdbx_seq_one_letter_code
_entity_poly.pdbx_strand_id
1 'polypeptide(L)'
;MELVKVLPSIFKAAKTIYDISKQVKANKNQCQRLSERVQCVVAILKDGSLDDSNIASMEIALRNLEETLQESVNFVQEFTDSSIISRILHNSDHQDKFEELTTRLSYN
;
A
#
# COMPACT_ATOMS: atom_id res chain seq x y z
N MET A 1 -16.45 -6.49 -16.75
CA MET A 1 -15.03 -6.07 -16.79
C MET A 1 -14.40 -6.41 -15.45
N GLU A 2 -13.39 -7.29 -15.42
CA GLU A 2 -12.73 -7.74 -14.18
C GLU A 2 -12.06 -6.59 -13.42
N LEU A 3 -11.62 -5.54 -14.14
CA LEU A 3 -11.14 -4.25 -13.60
C LEU A 3 -12.02 -3.65 -12.49
N VAL A 4 -13.34 -3.66 -12.67
CA VAL A 4 -14.30 -3.06 -11.73
C VAL A 4 -14.34 -3.82 -10.39
N LYS A 5 -13.91 -5.09 -10.36
CA LYS A 5 -13.89 -5.91 -9.15
C LYS A 5 -12.66 -5.66 -8.27
N VAL A 6 -11.54 -5.23 -8.85
CA VAL A 6 -10.27 -5.03 -8.12
C VAL A 6 -10.20 -3.66 -7.46
N LEU A 7 -10.79 -2.63 -8.09
CA LEU A 7 -10.81 -1.26 -7.55
C LEU A 7 -11.39 -1.14 -6.13
N PRO A 8 -12.52 -1.79 -5.77
CA PRO A 8 -13.01 -1.78 -4.39
C PRO A 8 -12.01 -2.36 -3.38
N SER A 9 -11.27 -3.40 -3.76
CA SER A 9 -10.24 -4.03 -2.92
C SER A 9 -9.07 -3.08 -2.70
N ILE A 10 -8.57 -2.46 -3.77
CA ILE A 10 -7.53 -1.42 -3.74
C ILE A 10 -7.95 -0.27 -2.82
N PHE A 11 -9.16 0.26 -2.98
CA PHE A 11 -9.64 1.37 -2.16
C PHE A 11 -9.80 0.98 -0.68
N LYS A 12 -10.25 -0.25 -0.41
CA LYS A 12 -10.34 -0.78 0.96
C LYS A 12 -8.95 -0.93 1.59
N ALA A 13 -7.98 -1.47 0.87
CA ALA A 13 -6.60 -1.62 1.34
C ALA A 13 -5.96 -0.26 1.60
N ALA A 14 -6.11 0.68 0.67
CA ALA A 14 -5.61 2.05 0.83
C ALA A 14 -6.21 2.77 2.04
N LYS A 15 -7.52 2.65 2.27
CA LYS A 15 -8.16 3.19 3.47
C LYS A 15 -7.61 2.53 4.74
N THR A 16 -7.39 1.22 4.70
CA THR A 16 -6.84 0.46 5.83
C THR A 16 -5.43 0.92 6.18
N ILE A 17 -4.55 1.10 5.18
CA ILE A 17 -3.19 1.64 5.36
C ILE A 17 -3.24 3.04 5.98
N TYR A 18 -4.13 3.91 5.48
CA TYR A 18 -4.30 5.25 6.04
C TYR A 18 -4.74 5.20 7.51
N ASP A 19 -5.75 4.40 7.83
CA ASP A 19 -6.27 4.30 9.20
C ASP A 19 -5.22 3.71 10.16
N ILE A 20 -4.43 2.72 9.71
CA ILE A 20 -3.34 2.14 10.49
C ILE A 20 -2.21 3.15 10.68
N SER A 21 -1.82 3.88 9.63
CA SER A 21 -0.73 4.87 9.69
C SER A 21 -0.96 5.96 10.74
N LYS A 22 -2.23 6.26 11.06
CA LYS A 22 -2.59 7.19 12.15
C LYS A 22 -2.46 6.59 13.55
N GLN A 23 -2.52 5.26 13.65
CA GLN A 23 -2.56 4.53 14.92
C GLN A 23 -1.20 3.91 15.30
N VAL A 24 -0.27 3.77 14.35
CA VAL A 24 1.05 3.18 14.62
C VAL A 24 1.81 3.95 15.70
N LYS A 25 2.47 3.20 16.59
CA LYS A 25 3.27 3.77 17.68
C LYS A 25 4.76 3.88 17.33
N ALA A 26 5.23 3.02 16.42
CA ALA A 26 6.58 3.01 15.88
C ALA A 26 6.56 3.32 14.37
N ASN A 27 7.71 3.74 13.81
CA ASN A 27 7.87 4.01 12.38
C ASN A 27 6.84 4.96 11.75
N LYS A 28 6.27 5.89 12.56
CA LYS A 28 5.21 6.83 12.15
C LYS A 28 5.52 7.56 10.84
N ASN A 29 6.72 8.12 10.71
CA ASN A 29 7.11 8.86 9.51
C ASN A 29 7.14 7.97 8.26
N GLN A 30 7.58 6.73 8.38
CA GLN A 30 7.63 5.79 7.25
C GLN A 30 6.23 5.31 6.86
N CYS A 31 5.39 4.97 7.86
CA CYS A 31 4.00 4.60 7.64
C CYS A 31 3.18 5.75 7.01
N GLN A 32 3.43 6.98 7.45
CA GLN A 32 2.81 8.19 6.90
C GLN A 32 3.22 8.42 5.44
N ARG A 33 4.52 8.33 5.12
CA ARG A 33 5.02 8.44 3.73
C ARG A 33 4.45 7.36 2.81
N LEU A 34 4.37 6.12 3.31
CA LEU A 34 3.73 5.02 2.59
C LEU A 34 2.26 5.34 2.31
N SER A 35 1.52 5.79 3.33
CA SER A 35 0.13 6.19 3.18
C SER A 35 -0.07 7.32 2.17
N GLU A 36 0.79 8.34 2.17
CA GLU A 36 0.71 9.47 1.24
C GLU A 36 0.89 8.99 -0.21
N ARG A 37 1.86 8.11 -0.47
CA ARG A 37 2.06 7.51 -1.79
C ARG A 37 0.85 6.70 -2.25
N VAL A 38 0.30 5.88 -1.35
CA VAL A 38 -0.92 5.09 -1.64
C VAL A 38 -2.11 5.99 -1.97
N GLN A 39 -2.24 7.14 -1.31
CA GLN A 39 -3.30 8.11 -1.60
C GLN A 39 -3.12 8.77 -2.98
N CYS A 40 -1.90 9.08 -3.40
CA CYS A 40 -1.63 9.59 -4.75
C CYS A 40 -2.07 8.60 -5.83
N VAL A 41 -1.72 7.32 -5.67
CA VAL A 41 -2.12 6.26 -6.63
C VAL A 41 -3.65 6.14 -6.69
N VAL A 42 -4.33 6.15 -5.54
CA VAL A 42 -5.80 6.10 -5.51
C VAL A 42 -6.45 7.34 -6.12
N ALA A 43 -5.86 8.53 -5.97
CA ALA A 43 -6.37 9.74 -6.59
C ALA A 43 -6.32 9.63 -8.12
N ILE A 44 -5.21 9.12 -8.68
CA ILE A 44 -5.07 8.86 -10.12
C ILE A 44 -6.13 7.86 -10.60
N LEU A 45 -6.39 6.79 -9.84
CA LEU A 45 -7.42 5.80 -10.19
C LEU A 45 -8.86 6.34 -10.11
N LYS A 46 -9.11 7.37 -9.28
CA LYS A 46 -10.41 8.03 -9.16
C LYS A 46 -10.64 9.08 -10.24
N ASP A 47 -9.59 9.78 -10.63
CA ASP A 47 -9.63 10.83 -11.65
C ASP A 47 -9.51 10.25 -13.07
N GLY A 48 -8.97 9.04 -13.19
CA GLY A 48 -8.67 8.39 -14.46
C GLY A 48 -9.90 8.04 -15.29
N SER A 49 -10.03 8.73 -16.43
CA SER A 49 -10.58 8.17 -17.65
C SER A 49 -9.66 7.04 -18.11
N LEU A 50 -9.92 5.82 -17.61
CA LEU A 50 -9.23 4.61 -18.04
C LEU A 50 -9.44 4.44 -19.54
N ASP A 51 -8.41 4.69 -20.35
CA ASP A 51 -8.48 4.50 -21.79
C ASP A 51 -8.52 2.99 -22.08
N ASP A 52 -9.58 2.54 -22.75
CA ASP A 52 -9.83 1.13 -23.09
C ASP A 52 -8.78 0.56 -24.05
N SER A 53 -7.88 1.39 -24.59
CA SER A 53 -6.84 0.98 -25.53
C SER A 53 -5.85 -0.05 -24.96
N ASN A 54 -5.76 -0.22 -23.63
CA ASN A 54 -4.83 -1.17 -23.02
C ASN A 54 -5.33 -1.86 -21.72
N ILE A 55 -6.58 -2.32 -21.75
CA ILE A 55 -7.27 -3.02 -20.64
C ILE A 55 -6.42 -4.13 -20.00
N ALA A 56 -5.73 -4.96 -20.79
CA ALA A 56 -4.95 -6.10 -20.27
C ALA A 56 -3.71 -5.65 -19.46
N SER A 57 -2.98 -4.64 -19.93
CA SER A 57 -1.86 -4.06 -19.19
C SER A 57 -2.33 -3.37 -17.92
N MET A 58 -3.50 -2.71 -17.98
CA MET A 58 -4.12 -2.06 -16.84
C MET A 58 -4.60 -3.06 -15.77
N GLU A 59 -5.14 -4.21 -16.19
CA GLU A 59 -5.52 -5.31 -15.28
C GLU A 59 -4.31 -5.88 -14.53
N ILE A 60 -3.18 -6.07 -15.23
CA ILE A 60 -1.94 -6.55 -14.60
C ILE A 60 -1.41 -5.53 -13.60
N ALA A 61 -1.35 -4.25 -13.99
CA ALA A 61 -0.90 -3.18 -13.10
C ALA A 61 -1.77 -3.06 -11.84
N LEU A 62 -3.10 -3.17 -11.99
CA LEU A 62 -4.02 -3.09 -10.86
C LEU A 62 -3.93 -4.30 -9.92
N ARG A 63 -3.69 -5.51 -10.45
CA ARG A 63 -3.44 -6.69 -9.60
C ARG A 63 -2.12 -6.59 -8.85
N ASN A 64 -1.05 -6.15 -9.51
CA ASN A 64 0.24 -5.92 -8.85
C ASN A 64 0.13 -4.83 -7.77
N LEU A 65 -0.67 -3.79 -8.02
CA LEU A 65 -0.99 -2.77 -7.04
C LEU A 65 -1.79 -3.34 -5.86
N GLU A 66 -2.83 -4.15 -6.11
CA GLU A 66 -3.60 -4.83 -5.06
C GLU A 66 -2.69 -5.68 -4.16
N GLU A 67 -1.83 -6.52 -4.74
CA GLU A 67 -0.88 -7.34 -3.99
C GLU A 67 0.07 -6.49 -3.14
N THR A 68 0.64 -5.44 -3.74
CA THR A 68 1.56 -4.52 -3.04
C THR A 68 0.85 -3.79 -1.90
N LEU A 69 -0.41 -3.40 -2.07
CA LEU A 69 -1.22 -2.78 -1.02
C LEU A 69 -1.56 -3.78 0.09
N GLN A 70 -1.86 -5.02 -0.25
CA GLN A 70 -2.17 -6.04 0.74
C GLN A 70 -0.94 -6.43 1.58
N GLU A 71 0.22 -6.56 0.95
CA GLU A 71 1.50 -6.71 1.65
C GLU A 71 1.79 -5.50 2.56
N SER A 72 1.53 -4.29 2.06
CA SER A 72 1.68 -3.07 2.85
C SER A 72 0.78 -3.09 4.08
N VAL A 73 -0.51 -3.45 3.96
CA VAL A 73 -1.44 -3.58 5.10
C VAL A 73 -0.85 -4.49 6.18
N ASN A 74 -0.38 -5.68 5.80
CA ASN A 74 0.20 -6.64 6.75
C ASN A 74 1.42 -6.04 7.44
N PHE A 75 2.31 -5.41 6.68
CA PHE A 75 3.50 -4.77 7.22
C PHE A 75 3.19 -3.61 8.17
N VAL A 76 2.21 -2.74 7.85
CA VAL A 76 1.88 -1.62 8.75
C VAL A 76 1.17 -2.11 10.03
N GLN A 77 0.41 -3.21 9.95
CA GLN A 77 -0.26 -3.82 11.11
C GLN A 77 0.73 -4.29 12.18
N GLU A 78 1.92 -4.75 11.78
CA GLU A 78 2.96 -5.17 12.71
C GLU A 78 3.41 -4.07 13.68
N PHE A 79 3.25 -2.79 13.31
CA PHE A 79 3.60 -1.63 14.13
C PHE A 79 2.45 -1.13 15.04
N THR A 80 1.34 -1.88 15.11
CA THR A 80 0.20 -1.57 15.99
C THR A 80 0.20 -2.40 17.28
N ASP A 81 0.81 -3.59 17.27
CA ASP A 81 0.88 -4.49 18.43
C ASP A 81 2.17 -4.28 19.22
N SER A 82 2.06 -3.88 20.49
CA SER A 82 3.21 -3.63 21.38
C SER A 82 4.11 -4.84 21.58
N SER A 83 3.57 -6.06 21.47
CA SER A 83 4.34 -7.30 21.60
C SER A 83 5.18 -7.62 20.36
N ILE A 84 4.72 -7.18 19.19
CA ILE A 84 5.42 -7.33 17.91
C ILE A 84 6.45 -6.21 17.75
N ILE A 85 6.11 -4.98 18.16
CA ILE A 85 7.02 -3.81 18.12
C ILE A 85 8.35 -4.10 18.84
N SER A 86 8.33 -4.75 20.01
CA SER A 86 9.56 -5.06 20.75
C SER A 86 10.45 -6.08 20.03
N ARG A 87 9.85 -7.01 19.28
CA ARG A 87 10.54 -8.04 18.50
C ARG A 87 11.12 -7.48 17.20
N ILE A 88 10.40 -6.53 16.60
CA ILE A 88 10.75 -5.81 15.37
C ILE A 88 11.90 -4.82 15.60
N LEU A 89 11.89 -4.08 16.71
CA LEU A 89 12.98 -3.15 17.05
C LEU A 89 14.36 -3.83 17.20
N HIS A 90 14.37 -5.15 17.40
CA HIS A 90 15.59 -5.95 17.49
C HIS A 90 16.15 -6.42 16.15
N ASN A 91 15.37 -6.36 15.06
CA ASN A 91 15.79 -6.76 13.72
C ASN A 91 15.95 -5.52 12.83
N SER A 92 17.16 -5.20 12.40
CA SER A 92 17.52 -3.99 11.64
C SER A 92 17.08 -3.98 10.17
N ASP A 93 16.17 -4.87 9.75
CA ASP A 93 15.87 -5.21 8.35
C ASP A 93 14.67 -4.42 7.75
N HIS A 94 14.04 -3.55 8.54
CA HIS A 94 12.78 -2.91 8.17
C HIS A 94 12.92 -1.70 7.24
N GLN A 95 14.07 -1.03 7.22
CA GLN A 95 14.31 0.09 6.32
C GLN A 95 14.32 -0.39 4.86
N ASP A 96 14.97 -1.52 4.60
CA ASP A 96 15.04 -2.17 3.29
C ASP A 96 13.65 -2.55 2.79
N LYS A 97 12.77 -3.04 3.67
CA LYS A 97 11.38 -3.38 3.28
C LYS A 97 10.52 -2.15 2.99
N PHE A 98 10.68 -1.05 3.74
CA PHE A 98 10.01 0.22 3.43
C PHE A 98 10.47 0.78 2.07
N GLU A 99 11.76 0.69 1.77
CA GLU A 99 12.34 1.10 0.49
C GLU A 99 11.86 0.21 -0.67
N GLU A 100 11.79 -1.11 -0.47
CA GLU A 100 11.26 -2.06 -1.46
C GLU A 100 9.79 -1.75 -1.80
N LEU A 101 8.91 -1.64 -0.79
CA LEU A 101 7.48 -1.37 -0.99
C LEU A 101 7.24 -0.01 -1.64
N THR A 102 8.01 0.99 -1.22
CA THR A 102 8.04 2.32 -1.85
C THR A 102 8.41 2.24 -3.33
N THR A 103 9.45 1.46 -3.64
CA THR A 103 9.98 1.33 -4.99
C THR A 103 8.95 0.65 -5.88
N ARG A 104 8.33 -0.45 -5.42
CA ARG A 104 7.25 -1.13 -6.13
C ARG A 104 6.06 -0.22 -6.39
N LEU A 105 5.63 0.57 -5.41
CA LEU A 105 4.57 1.57 -5.59
C LEU A 105 4.92 2.67 -6.61
N SER A 106 6.21 2.92 -6.85
CA SER A 106 6.66 3.92 -7.82
C SER A 106 6.72 3.37 -9.26
N TYR A 107 6.66 2.05 -9.44
CA TYR A 107 6.75 1.37 -10.73
C TYR A 107 5.43 0.72 -11.19
N ASN A 108 4.35 0.87 -10.41
CA ASN A 108 2.97 0.55 -10.84
C ASN A 108 2.27 1.82 -11.32
#